data_AF-A0AAJ6AJH2-F1
#
_entry.id   AF-A0AAJ6AJH2-F1
#
_cell.length_a   1.000
_cell.length_b   1.000
_cell.length_c   1.000
_cell.angle_alpha   90.00
_cell.angle_beta   90.00
_cell.angle_gamma   90.00
#
_symmetry.space_group_name_H-M   'P 1'
#
loop_
_entity.id
_entity.type
_entity.pdbx_description
1 polymer ?
#
loop_
_entity_poly.entity_id
_entity_poly.type
_entity_poly.pdbx_seq_one_letter_code
_entity_poly.pdbx_strand_id
1 'polypeptide(L)'
;MLNLTRRSLLLGLGGAAALAITPSIANSAGFKVRSAVFEIRPPKRHLKHYFAFDTGIYHGLKMHNMKLKMGSVKKDEHNPLFIEGLYENPSKLWEPRIDNGYPNVILDEKGVYHCYYTLFVVDPSSRSTPREKRHSAQYSTKDRQVGLAYARSNDGILWEKPKLGIVDFEGSKENNIIMRDVAGTGILYEPTEVDPNKRFKLITRKEDNKKMAVAFSADGIHFSPLVEWKENSPILGADCHNSVFKDSRTNQYVLTTRLWASNFRVLAISRSDDFIHWSPLEEVIRGQGYGEQTYSMTVFEYNDIYLGLVSIYKKVKLLATKWTNHL
;
A
#
# COMPACT_ATOMS: atom_id res chain seq x y z
N MET A 1 43.46 -28.11 5.34
CA MET A 1 42.77 -27.46 4.20
C MET A 1 41.30 -27.81 4.28
N LEU A 2 40.49 -26.94 4.89
CA LEU A 2 39.02 -26.91 4.81
C LEU A 2 38.57 -25.67 5.59
N ASN A 3 38.14 -24.64 4.87
CA ASN A 3 37.55 -23.42 5.42
C ASN A 3 36.04 -23.63 5.58
N LEU A 4 35.54 -23.53 6.80
CA LEU A 4 34.11 -23.43 7.10
C LEU A 4 33.86 -22.14 7.89
N THR A 5 33.12 -21.22 7.28
CA THR A 5 32.76 -19.91 7.79
C THR A 5 31.56 -19.96 8.75
N ARG A 6 31.61 -19.10 9.76
CA ARG A 6 30.71 -19.00 10.93
C ARG A 6 29.22 -18.85 10.59
N ARG A 7 28.44 -19.91 10.85
CA ARG A 7 27.09 -19.83 11.43
C ARG A 7 26.94 -20.99 12.43
N SER A 8 26.25 -20.70 13.54
CA SER A 8 25.72 -21.63 14.56
C SER A 8 26.57 -21.88 15.82
N LEU A 9 26.15 -21.31 16.94
CA LEU A 9 26.10 -21.94 18.28
C LEU A 9 25.03 -21.17 19.08
N LEU A 10 23.78 -21.67 19.16
CA LEU A 10 23.17 -22.50 20.23
C LEU A 10 23.16 -21.78 21.59
N LEU A 11 22.00 -21.29 22.07
CA LEU A 11 20.95 -21.99 22.84
C LEU A 11 21.38 -22.43 24.26
N GLY A 12 20.61 -21.96 25.25
CA GLY A 12 20.20 -22.81 26.38
C GLY A 12 20.47 -22.30 27.80
N LEU A 13 19.45 -22.52 28.65
CA LEU A 13 19.41 -22.42 30.13
C LEU A 13 19.22 -20.99 30.65
N GLY A 14 18.24 -20.66 31.48
CA GLY A 14 17.47 -21.43 32.47
C GLY A 14 17.35 -20.50 33.70
N GLY A 15 16.16 -20.32 34.26
CA GLY A 15 15.85 -19.21 35.17
C GLY A 15 16.46 -19.27 36.58
N ALA A 16 16.17 -18.19 37.32
CA ALA A 16 16.13 -18.00 38.77
C ALA A 16 17.21 -17.09 39.42
N ALA A 17 16.68 -15.99 39.98
CA ALA A 17 16.99 -15.33 41.26
C ALA A 17 18.40 -14.77 41.55
N ALA A 18 18.44 -13.43 41.60
CA ALA A 18 19.04 -12.53 42.59
C ALA A 18 20.21 -13.02 43.46
N LEU A 19 21.30 -12.24 43.48
CA LEU A 19 21.79 -11.55 44.68
C LEU A 19 22.89 -10.54 44.32
N ALA A 20 22.79 -9.37 44.94
CA ALA A 20 23.67 -8.23 44.76
C ALA A 20 24.93 -8.37 45.63
N ILE A 21 26.12 -8.16 45.05
CA ILE A 21 27.31 -7.71 45.79
C ILE A 21 28.15 -6.81 44.86
N THR A 22 28.39 -5.58 45.29
CA THR A 22 29.51 -4.70 44.87
C THR A 22 30.23 -4.30 46.17
N PRO A 23 31.44 -3.69 46.19
CA PRO A 23 32.43 -3.42 45.12
C PRO A 23 33.89 -3.78 45.53
N SER A 24 34.87 -3.68 44.62
CA SER A 24 36.05 -2.79 44.77
C SER A 24 36.96 -2.84 43.54
N ILE A 25 37.72 -1.77 43.38
CA ILE A 25 38.33 -1.25 42.16
C ILE A 25 39.78 -1.74 42.03
N ALA A 26 40.21 -2.08 40.81
CA ALA A 26 41.60 -1.93 40.39
C ALA A 26 41.63 -1.31 38.99
N ASN A 27 41.96 -0.03 38.94
CA ASN A 27 42.10 0.77 37.74
C ASN A 27 43.49 0.53 37.15
N SER A 28 43.61 0.12 35.89
CA SER A 28 44.82 0.40 35.10
C SER A 28 44.47 0.65 33.63
N ALA A 29 44.72 1.89 33.24
CA ALA A 29 44.99 2.42 31.90
C ALA A 29 44.01 2.07 30.75
N GLY A 30 43.20 3.08 30.38
CA GLY A 30 43.34 3.58 29.01
C GLY A 30 42.12 3.67 28.10
N PHE A 31 40.91 4.01 28.56
CA PHE A 31 39.90 4.62 27.68
C PHE A 31 39.10 5.71 28.42
N LYS A 32 39.35 6.97 28.07
CA LYS A 32 38.50 8.11 28.48
C LYS A 32 37.22 8.09 27.65
N VAL A 33 36.14 7.53 28.19
CA VAL A 33 34.79 7.82 27.69
C VAL A 33 34.44 9.21 28.23
N ARG A 34 34.45 10.23 27.36
CA ARG A 34 33.76 11.48 27.68
C ARG A 34 32.27 11.13 27.79
N SER A 35 31.70 11.27 28.98
CA SER A 35 30.25 11.37 29.12
C SER A 35 29.84 12.61 28.34
N ALA A 36 29.30 12.41 27.14
CA ALA A 36 28.56 13.45 26.47
C ALA A 36 27.34 13.71 27.37
N VAL A 37 27.40 14.81 28.12
CA VAL A 37 26.19 15.44 28.65
C VAL A 37 25.35 15.72 27.42
N PHE A 38 24.34 14.89 27.17
CA PHE A 38 23.32 15.20 26.19
C PHE A 38 22.59 16.43 26.73
N GLU A 39 22.95 17.60 26.24
CA GLU A 39 22.01 18.72 26.26
C GLU A 39 20.73 18.22 25.62
N ILE A 40 19.64 18.23 26.42
CA ILE A 40 18.30 17.98 25.92
C ILE A 40 18.03 19.10 24.92
N ARG A 41 18.23 18.81 23.64
CA ARG A 41 17.87 19.74 22.57
C ARG A 41 16.36 19.99 22.70
N PRO A 42 15.92 21.25 22.80
CA PRO A 42 14.50 21.54 22.88
C PRO A 42 13.79 21.05 21.60
N PRO A 43 12.54 20.58 21.69
CA PRO A 43 11.82 20.11 20.53
C PRO A 43 11.49 21.31 19.64
N LYS A 44 12.18 21.41 18.50
CA LYS A 44 11.76 22.29 17.41
C LYS A 44 11.93 21.58 16.08
N ARG A 45 11.03 21.62 15.13
CA ARG A 45 9.56 21.73 15.03
C ARG A 45 9.29 21.47 13.53
N HIS A 46 8.07 21.07 13.19
CA HIS A 46 7.46 21.05 11.86
C HIS A 46 7.74 19.84 10.96
N LEU A 47 6.63 19.29 10.47
CA LEU A 47 6.45 18.30 9.41
C LEU A 47 7.67 18.22 8.49
N LYS A 48 8.41 17.11 8.56
CA LYS A 48 9.42 16.81 7.54
C LYS A 48 8.66 16.55 6.24
N HIS A 49 8.77 17.47 5.29
CA HIS A 49 8.41 17.18 3.91
C HIS A 49 9.47 16.21 3.39
N TYR A 50 9.04 14.98 3.09
CA TYR A 50 9.90 13.98 2.48
C TYR A 50 10.00 14.29 0.99
N PHE A 51 11.13 14.87 0.59
CA PHE A 51 11.51 14.95 -0.80
C PHE A 51 12.21 13.64 -1.15
N ALA A 52 11.49 12.71 -1.77
CA ALA A 52 12.12 11.57 -2.44
C ALA A 52 12.46 12.00 -3.87
N PHE A 53 13.40 12.94 -4.00
CA PHE A 53 14.06 13.20 -5.27
C PHE A 53 15.42 12.52 -5.19
N ASP A 54 15.75 11.73 -6.20
CA ASP A 54 17.04 11.06 -6.31
C ASP A 54 18.16 12.11 -6.21
N THR A 55 19.08 11.96 -5.24
CA THR A 55 20.25 12.84 -5.11
C THR A 55 21.23 12.65 -6.28
N GLY A 56 21.02 11.66 -7.14
CA GLY A 56 21.62 11.55 -8.47
C GLY A 56 21.14 12.62 -9.45
N ILE A 57 19.96 13.23 -9.25
CA ILE A 57 19.41 14.28 -10.12
C ILE A 57 19.91 15.68 -9.70
N TYR A 58 20.21 15.87 -8.42
CA TYR A 58 20.71 17.16 -7.93
C TYR A 58 21.81 16.99 -6.87
N HIS A 59 22.88 17.77 -7.02
CA HIS A 59 23.97 17.79 -6.06
C HIS A 59 23.82 18.98 -5.12
N GLY A 60 23.31 18.76 -3.91
CA GLY A 60 23.00 19.82 -2.95
C GLY A 60 24.15 20.81 -2.68
N LEU A 61 25.41 20.35 -2.68
CA LEU A 61 26.57 21.23 -2.49
C LEU A 61 26.90 22.12 -3.69
N LYS A 62 26.38 21.81 -4.89
CA LYS A 62 26.60 22.59 -6.12
C LYS A 62 25.41 23.50 -6.46
N MET A 63 24.31 23.39 -5.73
CA MET A 63 23.11 24.22 -5.91
C MET A 63 23.32 25.59 -5.26
N HIS A 64 23.96 26.52 -5.97
CA HIS A 64 24.22 27.88 -5.49
C HIS A 64 23.18 28.90 -5.96
N ASN A 65 22.41 28.59 -7.02
CA ASN A 65 21.40 29.47 -7.63
C ASN A 65 20.03 28.79 -7.85
N MET A 66 19.83 27.57 -7.34
CA MET A 66 18.58 26.82 -7.46
C MET A 66 18.07 26.42 -6.07
N LYS A 67 16.74 26.46 -5.86
CA LYS A 67 16.10 26.06 -4.60
C LYS A 67 14.96 25.09 -4.88
N LEU A 68 15.03 23.90 -4.26
CA LEU A 68 13.91 22.96 -4.25
C LEU A 68 12.77 23.50 -3.38
N LYS A 69 11.56 23.50 -3.93
CA LYS A 69 10.31 23.81 -3.21
C LYS A 69 9.28 22.74 -3.53
N MET A 70 8.48 22.37 -2.55
CA MET A 70 7.26 21.61 -2.83
C MET A 70 6.30 22.50 -3.62
N GLY A 71 5.74 21.96 -4.70
CA GLY A 71 4.54 22.55 -5.29
C GLY A 71 3.38 22.52 -4.30
N SER A 72 2.40 23.40 -4.49
CA SER A 72 1.14 23.34 -3.77
C SER A 72 0.15 22.45 -4.53
N VAL A 73 -0.39 21.42 -3.86
CA VAL A 73 -1.52 20.66 -4.39
C VAL A 73 -2.80 21.27 -3.81
N LYS A 74 -3.69 21.76 -4.67
CA LYS A 74 -5.03 22.21 -4.29
C LYS A 74 -6.01 21.06 -4.55
N LYS A 75 -6.88 20.77 -3.58
CA LYS A 75 -8.00 19.85 -3.82
C LYS A 75 -8.98 20.51 -4.78
N ASP A 76 -9.49 19.74 -5.72
CA ASP A 76 -10.59 20.18 -6.58
C ASP A 76 -11.80 20.57 -5.73
N GLU A 77 -12.48 21.65 -6.12
CA GLU A 77 -13.63 22.22 -5.38
C GLU A 77 -14.88 21.34 -5.50
N HIS A 78 -14.95 20.47 -6.51
CA HIS A 78 -16.04 19.54 -6.74
C HIS A 78 -15.91 18.22 -5.96
N ASN A 79 -14.87 18.07 -5.12
CA ASN A 79 -14.72 16.87 -4.30
C ASN A 79 -15.92 16.67 -3.35
N PRO A 80 -16.37 15.41 -3.13
CA PRO A 80 -15.79 14.16 -3.64
C PRO A 80 -16.24 13.83 -5.07
N LEU A 81 -15.29 13.41 -5.92
CA LEU A 81 -15.56 12.97 -7.30
C LEU A 81 -16.06 11.52 -7.40
N PHE A 82 -15.91 10.75 -6.32
CA PHE A 82 -16.33 9.35 -6.24
C PHE A 82 -16.79 9.06 -4.81
N ILE A 83 -17.94 8.43 -4.64
CA ILE A 83 -18.55 8.16 -3.33
C ILE A 83 -18.99 6.71 -3.20
N GLU A 84 -19.22 6.30 -1.94
CA GLU A 84 -19.80 5.00 -1.57
C GLU A 84 -21.23 4.89 -2.09
N GLY A 85 -21.51 3.77 -2.75
CA GLY A 85 -22.77 3.48 -3.40
C GLY A 85 -23.95 3.36 -2.44
N LEU A 86 -23.72 2.99 -1.18
CA LEU A 86 -24.76 2.97 -0.14
C LEU A 86 -25.47 4.33 0.03
N TYR A 87 -24.77 5.44 -0.24
CA TYR A 87 -25.30 6.80 -0.10
C TYR A 87 -25.74 7.44 -1.43
N GLU A 88 -25.71 6.69 -2.52
CA GLU A 88 -26.26 7.13 -3.80
C GLU A 88 -27.79 6.99 -3.83
N ASN A 89 -28.43 7.64 -4.81
CA ASN A 89 -29.85 7.50 -5.09
C ASN A 89 -30.05 7.02 -6.55
N PRO A 90 -30.52 5.77 -6.77
CA PRO A 90 -30.84 4.76 -5.77
C PRO A 90 -29.58 4.20 -5.06
N SER A 91 -29.78 3.71 -3.85
CA SER A 91 -28.72 3.12 -3.02
C SER A 91 -28.19 1.82 -3.63
N LYS A 92 -26.87 1.65 -3.61
CA LYS A 92 -26.15 0.47 -4.10
C LYS A 92 -25.62 -0.32 -2.90
N LEU A 93 -26.41 -1.28 -2.43
CA LEU A 93 -26.14 -2.03 -1.17
C LEU A 93 -24.87 -2.87 -1.21
N TRP A 94 -24.37 -3.20 -2.40
CA TRP A 94 -23.14 -3.93 -2.63
C TRP A 94 -21.88 -3.07 -2.46
N GLU A 95 -22.01 -1.77 -2.22
CA GLU A 95 -20.88 -0.88 -1.95
C GLU A 95 -21.11 -0.04 -0.66
N PRO A 96 -21.11 -0.71 0.51
CA PRO A 96 -21.24 -0.02 1.80
C PRO A 96 -20.03 0.82 2.20
N ARG A 97 -18.84 0.54 1.64
CA ARG A 97 -17.58 1.17 2.06
C ARG A 97 -16.46 1.09 1.02
N ILE A 98 -15.72 2.19 0.83
CA ILE A 98 -14.59 2.31 -0.13
C ILE A 98 -13.33 2.98 0.44
N ASP A 99 -13.16 3.04 1.77
CA ASP A 99 -12.04 3.78 2.40
C ASP A 99 -10.63 3.20 2.13
N ASN A 100 -10.55 1.97 1.59
CA ASN A 100 -9.35 1.37 1.04
C ASN A 100 -9.46 1.18 -0.49
N GLY A 101 -9.98 2.21 -1.17
CA GLY A 101 -10.39 2.15 -2.58
C GLY A 101 -9.33 1.70 -3.58
N TYR A 102 -8.06 2.04 -3.37
CA TYR A 102 -6.93 1.69 -4.26
C TYR A 102 -7.28 1.79 -5.76
N PRO A 103 -7.73 2.97 -6.23
CA PRO A 103 -8.21 3.10 -7.60
C PRO A 103 -7.06 2.98 -8.61
N ASN A 104 -7.24 2.11 -9.60
CA ASN A 104 -6.42 2.02 -10.80
C ASN A 104 -7.21 2.70 -11.92
N VAL A 105 -6.76 3.87 -12.37
CA VAL A 105 -7.41 4.64 -13.44
C VAL A 105 -6.59 4.54 -14.72
N ILE A 106 -7.23 4.06 -15.79
CA ILE A 106 -6.60 3.81 -17.09
C ILE A 106 -7.41 4.55 -18.15
N LEU A 107 -6.74 5.28 -19.03
CA LEU A 107 -7.36 5.90 -20.20
C LEU A 107 -7.15 4.97 -21.41
N ASP A 108 -8.22 4.52 -22.04
CA ASP A 108 -8.13 3.73 -23.27
C ASP A 108 -7.92 4.60 -24.51
N GLU A 109 -7.58 3.97 -25.63
CA GLU A 109 -7.42 4.62 -26.93
C GLU A 109 -8.68 5.26 -27.50
N LYS A 110 -9.86 5.05 -26.89
CA LYS A 110 -11.13 5.70 -27.25
C LYS A 110 -11.41 6.94 -26.40
N GLY A 111 -10.54 7.27 -25.45
CA GLY A 111 -10.71 8.40 -24.55
C GLY A 111 -11.63 8.12 -23.37
N VAL A 112 -11.89 6.85 -23.04
CA VAL A 112 -12.68 6.43 -21.88
C VAL A 112 -11.75 6.10 -20.72
N TYR A 113 -12.05 6.67 -19.56
CA TYR A 113 -11.41 6.33 -18.31
C TYR A 113 -12.07 5.08 -17.71
N HIS A 114 -11.25 4.11 -17.35
CA HIS A 114 -11.60 2.88 -16.66
C HIS A 114 -11.05 2.96 -15.23
N CYS A 115 -11.89 2.79 -14.22
CA CYS A 115 -11.49 2.77 -12.82
C CYS A 115 -11.77 1.40 -12.20
N TYR A 116 -10.72 0.74 -11.76
CA TYR A 116 -10.79 -0.50 -10.97
C TYR A 116 -10.48 -0.17 -9.52
N TYR A 117 -11.40 -0.48 -8.62
CA TYR A 117 -11.25 -0.10 -7.23
C TYR A 117 -11.64 -1.24 -6.31
N THR A 118 -10.88 -1.36 -5.22
CA THR A 118 -11.20 -2.22 -4.09
C THR A 118 -12.38 -1.62 -3.34
N LEU A 119 -13.34 -2.46 -2.95
CA LEU A 119 -14.44 -2.10 -2.07
C LEU A 119 -14.65 -3.19 -1.03
N PHE A 120 -15.35 -2.85 0.04
CA PHE A 120 -15.95 -3.88 0.88
C PHE A 120 -17.37 -4.13 0.39
N VAL A 121 -17.58 -5.28 -0.26
CA VAL A 121 -18.89 -5.68 -0.78
C VAL A 121 -19.89 -6.00 0.35
N VAL A 122 -19.36 -6.41 1.51
CA VAL A 122 -20.11 -6.59 2.76
C VAL A 122 -19.33 -5.91 3.88
N ASP A 123 -19.99 -5.00 4.59
CA ASP A 123 -19.47 -4.39 5.82
C ASP A 123 -20.65 -4.08 6.77
N PRO A 124 -20.93 -4.95 7.76
CA PRO A 124 -22.09 -4.79 8.63
C PRO A 124 -22.04 -3.51 9.48
N SER A 125 -20.84 -3.08 9.91
CA SER A 125 -20.66 -1.86 10.70
C SER A 125 -21.07 -0.62 9.89
N SER A 126 -20.70 -0.59 8.61
CA SER A 126 -20.91 0.53 7.70
C SER A 126 -22.35 0.60 7.19
N ARG A 127 -23.03 -0.55 7.10
CA ARG A 127 -24.48 -0.62 6.81
C ARG A 127 -25.35 -0.18 7.97
N SER A 128 -24.96 -0.51 9.20
CA SER A 128 -25.74 -0.19 10.41
C SER A 128 -25.43 1.19 11.00
N THR A 129 -24.35 1.83 10.56
CA THR A 129 -23.90 3.13 11.09
C THR A 129 -23.97 4.22 10.02
N PRO A 130 -24.81 5.26 10.20
CA PRO A 130 -24.80 6.45 9.34
C PRO A 130 -23.41 7.06 9.23
N ARG A 131 -23.07 7.63 8.07
CA ARG A 131 -21.70 8.08 7.73
C ARG A 131 -21.16 9.07 8.77
N GLU A 132 -22.00 9.98 9.23
CA GLU A 132 -21.69 11.04 10.18
C GLU A 132 -21.36 10.49 11.58
N LYS A 133 -21.91 9.32 11.92
CA LYS A 133 -21.72 8.65 13.22
C LYS A 133 -20.58 7.65 13.22
N ARG A 134 -19.99 7.33 12.06
CA ARG A 134 -18.89 6.35 11.94
C ARG A 134 -17.65 6.73 12.74
N HIS A 135 -17.35 8.03 12.89
CA HIS A 135 -16.18 8.48 13.65
C HIS A 135 -16.29 8.20 15.17
N SER A 136 -17.52 8.11 15.69
CA SER A 136 -17.79 7.78 17.09
C SER A 136 -18.11 6.30 17.33
N ALA A 137 -18.36 5.54 16.26
CA ALA A 137 -18.68 4.13 16.37
C ALA A 137 -17.42 3.29 16.63
N GLN A 138 -17.60 2.19 17.37
CA GLN A 138 -16.51 1.23 17.54
C GLN A 138 -16.19 0.60 16.18
N TYR A 139 -14.94 0.77 15.74
CA TYR A 139 -14.47 0.18 14.49
C TYR A 139 -14.45 -1.35 14.59
N SER A 140 -15.19 -2.02 13.71
CA SER A 140 -15.22 -3.47 13.59
C SER A 140 -15.06 -3.88 12.14
N THR A 141 -14.25 -4.91 11.91
CA THR A 141 -14.07 -5.55 10.59
C THR A 141 -14.64 -6.97 10.55
N LYS A 142 -15.43 -7.35 11.56
CA LYS A 142 -16.04 -8.68 11.64
C LYS A 142 -17.00 -8.88 10.46
N ASP A 143 -16.94 -10.07 9.85
CA ASP A 143 -17.79 -10.48 8.72
C ASP A 143 -17.69 -9.59 7.47
N ARG A 144 -16.63 -8.76 7.40
CA ARG A 144 -16.35 -7.92 6.24
C ARG A 144 -15.85 -8.77 5.08
N GLN A 145 -16.33 -8.46 3.88
CA GLN A 145 -15.89 -9.11 2.65
C GLN A 145 -15.46 -8.04 1.65
N VAL A 146 -14.31 -8.28 1.03
CA VAL A 146 -13.67 -7.38 0.07
C VAL A 146 -13.93 -7.87 -1.35
N GLY A 147 -13.83 -6.97 -2.32
CA GLY A 147 -13.88 -7.31 -3.72
C GLY A 147 -13.24 -6.25 -4.60
N LEU A 148 -13.40 -6.46 -5.89
CA LEU A 148 -12.99 -5.57 -6.96
C LEU A 148 -14.23 -5.14 -7.74
N ALA A 149 -14.40 -3.83 -7.91
CA ALA A 149 -15.46 -3.23 -8.70
C ALA A 149 -14.89 -2.32 -9.78
N TYR A 150 -15.75 -1.98 -10.74
CA TYR A 150 -15.39 -1.22 -11.92
C TYR A 150 -16.31 -0.04 -12.16
N ALA A 151 -15.74 1.09 -12.55
CA ALA A 151 -16.46 2.26 -13.02
C ALA A 151 -15.82 2.79 -14.31
N ARG A 152 -16.59 3.55 -15.10
CA ARG A 152 -16.08 4.23 -16.29
C ARG A 152 -16.45 5.71 -16.29
N SER A 153 -15.69 6.51 -17.02
CA SER A 153 -15.94 7.94 -17.17
C SER A 153 -15.45 8.44 -18.53
N ASN A 154 -16.10 9.43 -19.11
CA ASN A 154 -15.64 10.10 -20.33
C ASN A 154 -14.79 11.35 -20.03
N ASP A 155 -14.79 11.83 -18.79
CA ASP A 155 -14.14 13.08 -18.38
C ASP A 155 -13.21 12.92 -17.16
N GLY A 156 -13.19 11.75 -16.54
CA GLY A 156 -12.43 11.46 -15.32
C GLY A 156 -13.03 12.06 -14.04
N ILE A 157 -14.19 12.71 -14.14
CA ILE A 157 -14.87 13.45 -13.07
C ILE A 157 -16.18 12.78 -12.71
N LEU A 158 -17.04 12.52 -13.69
CA LEU A 158 -18.32 11.84 -13.53
C LEU A 158 -18.18 10.36 -13.84
N TRP A 159 -18.46 9.51 -12.86
CA TRP A 159 -18.23 8.08 -12.94
C TRP A 159 -19.54 7.29 -13.01
N GLU A 160 -19.66 6.46 -14.04
CA GLU A 160 -20.71 5.47 -14.20
C GLU A 160 -20.28 4.14 -13.58
N LYS A 161 -21.13 3.55 -12.73
CA LYS A 161 -20.99 2.20 -12.16
C LYS A 161 -21.93 1.24 -12.90
N PRO A 162 -21.51 0.59 -14.01
CA PRO A 162 -22.41 -0.16 -14.89
C PRO A 162 -22.88 -1.47 -14.25
N LYS A 163 -24.07 -1.94 -14.63
CA LYS A 163 -24.57 -3.28 -14.27
C LYS A 163 -23.85 -4.32 -15.14
N LEU A 164 -22.83 -4.99 -14.60
CA LEU A 164 -21.97 -5.91 -15.34
C LEU A 164 -22.59 -7.30 -15.52
N GLY A 165 -23.49 -7.74 -14.63
CA GLY A 165 -24.12 -9.05 -14.75
C GLY A 165 -23.21 -10.24 -14.40
N ILE A 166 -22.07 -9.99 -13.73
CA ILE A 166 -21.02 -10.99 -13.46
C ILE A 166 -21.25 -11.67 -12.11
N VAL A 167 -21.14 -10.88 -11.04
CA VAL A 167 -21.15 -11.37 -9.66
C VAL A 167 -22.56 -11.30 -9.07
N ASP A 168 -23.02 -12.40 -8.48
CA ASP A 168 -24.24 -12.40 -7.66
C ASP A 168 -23.99 -11.73 -6.30
N PHE A 169 -24.89 -10.80 -5.97
CA PHE A 169 -24.96 -10.14 -4.70
C PHE A 169 -26.42 -10.10 -4.24
N GLU A 170 -26.73 -10.79 -3.15
CA GLU A 170 -28.07 -10.85 -2.55
C GLU A 170 -29.17 -11.24 -3.57
N GLY A 171 -28.86 -12.16 -4.50
CA GLY A 171 -29.79 -12.66 -5.51
C GLY A 171 -29.93 -11.78 -6.76
N SER A 172 -29.09 -10.75 -6.90
CA SER A 172 -29.04 -9.90 -8.09
C SER A 172 -27.63 -9.76 -8.64
N LYS A 173 -27.52 -9.71 -9.97
CA LYS A 173 -26.28 -9.38 -10.70
C LYS A 173 -26.26 -7.94 -11.24
N GLU A 174 -27.22 -7.11 -10.85
CA GLU A 174 -27.31 -5.70 -11.25
C GLU A 174 -26.33 -4.82 -10.45
N ASN A 175 -25.05 -5.15 -10.53
CA ASN A 175 -23.96 -4.45 -9.85
C ASN A 175 -22.73 -4.36 -10.74
N ASN A 176 -21.74 -3.59 -10.30
CA ASN A 176 -20.48 -3.36 -11.02
C ASN A 176 -19.30 -4.13 -10.43
N ILE A 177 -19.55 -5.24 -9.73
CA ILE A 177 -18.52 -6.08 -9.12
C ILE A 177 -17.94 -7.02 -10.18
N ILE A 178 -16.62 -7.06 -10.28
CA ILE A 178 -15.86 -7.99 -11.12
C ILE A 178 -15.53 -9.27 -10.35
N MET A 179 -15.07 -9.14 -9.10
CA MET A 179 -14.57 -10.26 -8.32
C MET A 179 -14.79 -10.04 -6.82
N ARG A 180 -15.02 -11.12 -6.07
CA ARG A 180 -15.09 -11.12 -4.60
C ARG A 180 -13.86 -11.82 -4.01
N ASP A 181 -13.64 -11.60 -2.72
CA ASP A 181 -12.60 -12.27 -1.94
C ASP A 181 -11.18 -12.01 -2.48
N VAL A 182 -11.00 -10.81 -3.02
CA VAL A 182 -9.72 -10.27 -3.49
C VAL A 182 -9.50 -8.86 -3.00
N ALA A 183 -8.26 -8.53 -2.65
CA ALA A 183 -7.89 -7.23 -2.12
C ALA A 183 -6.62 -6.67 -2.76
N GLY A 184 -6.53 -5.34 -2.75
CA GLY A 184 -5.30 -4.66 -3.11
C GLY A 184 -4.97 -4.73 -4.59
N THR A 185 -5.97 -4.97 -5.44
CA THR A 185 -5.75 -5.26 -6.85
C THR A 185 -5.01 -4.12 -7.57
N GLY A 186 -4.02 -4.49 -8.39
CA GLY A 186 -3.38 -3.65 -9.39
C GLY A 186 -3.77 -4.10 -10.79
N ILE A 187 -3.96 -3.15 -11.71
CA ILE A 187 -4.28 -3.42 -13.12
C ILE A 187 -3.23 -2.77 -14.02
N LEU A 188 -2.70 -3.54 -14.97
CA LEU A 188 -1.87 -3.08 -16.08
C LEU A 188 -2.66 -3.24 -17.38
N TYR A 189 -2.62 -2.20 -18.22
CA TYR A 189 -3.17 -2.22 -19.57
C TYR A 189 -2.05 -2.06 -20.61
N GLU A 190 -1.99 -3.01 -21.54
CA GLU A 190 -1.05 -3.05 -22.65
C GLU A 190 -1.82 -3.21 -23.97
N PRO A 191 -2.23 -2.11 -24.63
CA PRO A 191 -2.99 -2.17 -25.88
C PRO A 191 -2.23 -2.87 -27.02
N THR A 192 -0.89 -2.85 -26.96
CA THR A 192 0.01 -3.47 -27.95
C THR A 192 0.38 -4.92 -27.63
N GLU A 193 -0.21 -5.52 -26.60
CA GLU A 193 -0.03 -6.94 -26.30
C GLU A 193 -0.47 -7.80 -27.51
N VAL A 194 0.35 -8.80 -27.85
CA VAL A 194 0.15 -9.66 -29.03
C VAL A 194 -0.98 -10.64 -28.78
N ASP A 195 -1.06 -11.22 -27.59
CA ASP A 195 -2.20 -12.04 -27.19
C ASP A 195 -3.34 -11.12 -26.70
N PRO A 196 -4.43 -10.96 -27.47
CA PRO A 196 -5.51 -10.05 -27.08
C PRO A 196 -6.12 -10.41 -25.72
N ASN A 197 -6.05 -11.67 -25.28
CA ASN A 197 -6.55 -12.10 -23.98
C ASN A 197 -5.71 -11.62 -22.79
N LYS A 198 -4.54 -11.02 -23.04
CA LYS A 198 -3.60 -10.53 -22.03
C LYS A 198 -3.41 -9.01 -22.05
N ARG A 199 -4.25 -8.28 -22.78
CA ARG A 199 -4.19 -6.80 -22.84
C ARG A 199 -4.36 -6.17 -21.48
N PHE A 200 -5.28 -6.69 -20.68
CA PHE A 200 -5.41 -6.34 -19.28
C PHE A 200 -4.78 -7.44 -18.43
N LYS A 201 -3.92 -7.03 -17.51
CA LYS A 201 -3.24 -7.92 -16.57
C LYS A 201 -3.56 -7.47 -15.16
N LEU A 202 -4.15 -8.36 -14.38
CA LEU A 202 -4.57 -8.13 -13.01
C LEU A 202 -3.58 -8.81 -12.08
N ILE A 203 -3.19 -8.11 -11.01
CA ILE A 203 -2.47 -8.69 -9.88
C ILE A 203 -3.21 -8.40 -8.59
N THR A 204 -3.42 -9.41 -7.75
CA THR A 204 -4.25 -9.26 -6.54
C THR A 204 -3.83 -10.21 -5.43
N ARG A 205 -4.23 -9.89 -4.20
CA ARG A 205 -4.17 -10.83 -3.07
C ARG A 205 -5.52 -11.52 -2.93
N LYS A 206 -5.53 -12.86 -2.80
CA LYS A 206 -6.72 -13.64 -2.47
C LYS A 206 -6.97 -13.60 -0.96
N GLU A 207 -8.23 -13.57 -0.53
CA GLU A 207 -8.56 -13.59 0.91
C GLU A 207 -8.53 -14.98 1.54
N ASP A 208 -8.88 -16.02 0.78
CA ASP A 208 -9.00 -17.39 1.28
C ASP A 208 -7.67 -17.96 1.82
N ASN A 209 -6.57 -17.74 1.10
CA ASN A 209 -5.25 -18.25 1.42
C ASN A 209 -4.17 -17.18 1.49
N LYS A 210 -4.54 -15.91 1.29
CA LYS A 210 -3.66 -14.74 1.44
C LYS A 210 -2.52 -14.67 0.43
N LYS A 211 -2.53 -15.52 -0.61
CA LYS A 211 -1.52 -15.51 -1.67
C LYS A 211 -1.79 -14.45 -2.71
N MET A 212 -0.72 -14.01 -3.37
CA MET A 212 -0.80 -13.24 -4.59
C MET A 212 -1.24 -14.14 -5.76
N ALA A 213 -2.00 -13.57 -6.67
CA ALA A 213 -2.47 -14.22 -7.88
C ALA A 213 -2.58 -13.21 -9.01
N VAL A 214 -2.57 -13.72 -10.24
CA VAL A 214 -2.74 -12.92 -11.46
C VAL A 214 -3.90 -13.45 -12.31
N ALA A 215 -4.47 -12.58 -13.12
CA ALA A 215 -5.44 -12.96 -14.15
C ALA A 215 -5.30 -12.05 -15.37
N PHE A 216 -5.86 -12.49 -16.49
CA PHE A 216 -5.76 -11.81 -17.77
C PHE A 216 -7.15 -11.55 -18.34
N SER A 217 -7.29 -10.46 -19.09
CA SER A 217 -8.55 -10.13 -19.77
C SER A 217 -8.28 -9.42 -21.10
N ALA A 218 -9.17 -9.64 -22.06
CA ALA A 218 -9.18 -8.90 -23.33
C ALA A 218 -9.88 -7.55 -23.22
N ASP A 219 -10.95 -7.47 -22.42
CA ASP A 219 -11.82 -6.29 -22.31
C ASP A 219 -11.70 -5.57 -20.96
N GLY A 220 -10.86 -6.11 -20.06
CA GLY A 220 -10.66 -5.56 -18.73
C GLY A 220 -11.86 -5.73 -17.83
N ILE A 221 -12.86 -6.55 -18.18
CA ILE A 221 -14.07 -6.79 -17.38
C ILE A 221 -14.18 -8.28 -17.06
N HIS A 222 -14.00 -9.13 -18.08
CA HIS A 222 -14.06 -10.59 -17.95
C HIS A 222 -12.64 -11.14 -17.81
N PHE A 223 -12.21 -11.32 -16.57
CA PHE A 223 -10.90 -11.88 -16.26
C PHE A 223 -10.92 -13.42 -16.25
N SER A 224 -9.81 -14.02 -16.68
CA SER A 224 -9.54 -15.45 -16.55
C SER A 224 -9.58 -15.91 -15.10
N PRO A 225 -9.67 -17.22 -14.83
CA PRO A 225 -9.41 -17.75 -13.50
C PRO A 225 -8.06 -17.27 -12.94
N LEU A 226 -8.02 -17.02 -11.64
CA LEU A 226 -6.82 -16.58 -10.95
C LEU A 226 -5.73 -17.67 -10.99
N VAL A 227 -4.53 -17.27 -11.39
CA VAL A 227 -3.31 -18.09 -11.32
C VAL A 227 -2.52 -17.66 -10.10
N GLU A 228 -2.47 -18.50 -9.08
CA GLU A 228 -1.72 -18.22 -7.86
C GLU A 228 -0.21 -18.21 -8.10
N TRP A 229 0.48 -17.32 -7.38
CA TRP A 229 1.92 -17.37 -7.26
C TRP A 229 2.34 -18.67 -6.58
N LYS A 230 3.03 -19.53 -7.35
CA LYS A 230 3.55 -20.81 -6.84
C LYS A 230 4.66 -20.59 -5.82
N GLU A 231 5.50 -19.59 -6.07
CA GLU A 231 6.69 -19.26 -5.30
C GLU A 231 6.69 -17.76 -4.95
N ASN A 232 7.47 -17.38 -3.94
CA ASN A 232 7.73 -15.98 -3.56
C ASN A 232 6.50 -15.12 -3.19
N SER A 233 5.31 -15.70 -3.09
CA SER A 233 4.14 -14.99 -2.56
C SER A 233 4.42 -14.54 -1.13
N PRO A 234 4.17 -13.26 -0.78
CA PRO A 234 4.41 -12.76 0.57
C PRO A 234 3.50 -13.46 1.58
N ILE A 235 4.06 -13.85 2.72
CA ILE A 235 3.31 -14.48 3.83
C ILE A 235 2.47 -13.44 4.57
N LEU A 236 3.00 -12.22 4.72
CA LEU A 236 2.35 -11.10 5.42
C LEU A 236 2.46 -9.82 4.59
N GLY A 237 1.34 -9.12 4.44
CA GLY A 237 1.24 -7.88 3.67
C GLY A 237 0.44 -8.07 2.39
N ALA A 238 0.75 -7.25 1.39
CA ALA A 238 0.10 -7.14 0.08
C ALA A 238 -1.42 -6.81 0.08
N ASP A 239 -2.03 -6.66 1.26
CA ASP A 239 -3.34 -6.04 1.49
C ASP A 239 -3.25 -4.49 1.38
N CYS A 240 -2.68 -4.00 0.29
CA CYS A 240 -2.43 -2.58 0.00
C CYS A 240 -2.71 -2.30 -1.47
N HIS A 241 -2.59 -1.04 -1.90
CA HIS A 241 -2.57 -0.74 -3.33
C HIS A 241 -1.31 -1.37 -3.97
N ASN A 242 -1.47 -2.54 -4.60
CA ASN A 242 -0.43 -3.12 -5.44
C ASN A 242 -0.40 -2.35 -6.75
N SER A 243 0.75 -1.79 -7.11
CA SER A 243 0.91 -1.06 -8.37
C SER A 243 1.89 -1.82 -9.25
N VAL A 244 1.53 -2.01 -10.51
CA VAL A 244 2.32 -2.77 -11.46
C VAL A 244 2.49 -1.96 -12.74
N PHE A 245 3.69 -2.00 -13.31
CA PHE A 245 4.01 -1.38 -14.58
C PHE A 245 5.03 -2.25 -15.33
N LYS A 246 5.18 -2.02 -16.63
CA LYS A 246 6.21 -2.65 -17.44
C LYS A 246 7.38 -1.68 -17.60
N ASP A 247 8.54 -2.09 -17.12
CA ASP A 247 9.77 -1.31 -17.21
C ASP A 247 10.25 -1.27 -18.65
N SER A 248 10.31 -0.08 -19.25
CA SER A 248 10.72 0.09 -20.65
C SER A 248 12.19 -0.24 -20.90
N ARG A 249 13.02 -0.20 -19.85
CA ARG A 249 14.49 -0.41 -19.95
C ARG A 249 14.85 -1.88 -19.96
N THR A 250 14.16 -2.68 -19.16
CA THR A 250 14.44 -4.11 -18.98
C THR A 250 13.40 -5.00 -19.66
N ASN A 251 12.27 -4.43 -20.08
CA ASN A 251 11.09 -5.13 -20.57
C ASN A 251 10.47 -6.09 -19.53
N GLN A 252 10.77 -5.89 -18.25
CA GLN A 252 10.23 -6.67 -17.14
C GLN A 252 9.00 -5.98 -16.54
N TYR A 253 8.09 -6.77 -15.99
CA TYR A 253 7.04 -6.26 -15.12
C TYR A 253 7.61 -6.00 -13.73
N VAL A 254 7.25 -4.86 -13.15
CA VAL A 254 7.66 -4.46 -11.81
C VAL A 254 6.41 -4.22 -10.98
N LEU A 255 6.32 -4.95 -9.87
CA LEU A 255 5.30 -4.78 -8.84
C LEU A 255 5.90 -3.95 -7.71
N THR A 256 5.17 -2.94 -7.25
CA THR A 256 5.36 -2.33 -5.94
C THR A 256 4.25 -2.80 -4.99
N THR A 257 4.65 -3.21 -3.79
CA THR A 257 3.72 -3.69 -2.77
C THR A 257 4.25 -3.35 -1.37
N ARG A 258 3.46 -3.69 -0.35
CA ARG A 258 3.82 -3.51 1.05
C ARG A 258 4.00 -4.84 1.75
N LEU A 259 5.09 -4.94 2.51
CA LEU A 259 5.36 -6.05 3.41
C LEU A 259 5.42 -5.62 4.86
N TRP A 260 5.45 -6.61 5.74
CA TRP A 260 5.79 -6.45 7.14
C TRP A 260 7.23 -6.89 7.39
N ALA A 261 8.08 -5.96 7.81
CA ALA A 261 9.46 -6.23 8.20
C ALA A 261 9.77 -5.57 9.55
N SER A 262 10.19 -6.38 10.52
CA SER A 262 10.49 -5.95 11.90
C SER A 262 9.32 -5.21 12.57
N ASN A 263 8.08 -5.66 12.35
CA ASN A 263 6.84 -5.03 12.81
C ASN A 263 6.54 -3.63 12.20
N PHE A 264 7.20 -3.27 11.11
CA PHE A 264 6.88 -2.07 10.33
C PHE A 264 6.37 -2.45 8.95
N ARG A 265 5.52 -1.59 8.40
CA ARG A 265 5.20 -1.60 6.98
C ARG A 265 6.41 -1.07 6.19
N VAL A 266 6.82 -1.83 5.18
CA VAL A 266 7.88 -1.45 4.25
C VAL A 266 7.39 -1.56 2.84
N LEU A 267 7.89 -0.70 1.96
CA LEU A 267 7.67 -0.81 0.53
C LEU A 267 8.68 -1.80 -0.05
N ALA A 268 8.17 -2.75 -0.85
CA ALA A 268 8.98 -3.74 -1.53
C ALA A 268 8.64 -3.80 -3.02
N ILE A 269 9.58 -4.29 -3.81
CA ILE A 269 9.39 -4.56 -5.23
C ILE A 269 9.61 -6.03 -5.56
N SER A 270 8.94 -6.52 -6.59
CA SER A 270 9.19 -7.81 -7.21
C SER A 270 9.14 -7.64 -8.73
N ARG A 271 9.87 -8.49 -9.46
CA ARG A 271 10.02 -8.41 -10.91
C ARG A 271 9.57 -9.71 -11.58
N SER A 272 9.09 -9.62 -12.80
CA SER A 272 8.66 -10.77 -13.59
C SER A 272 8.91 -10.52 -15.07
N ASP A 273 9.33 -11.55 -15.80
CA ASP A 273 9.46 -11.49 -17.26
C ASP A 273 8.14 -11.83 -17.99
N ASP A 274 7.23 -12.55 -17.33
CA ASP A 274 6.04 -13.15 -17.95
C ASP A 274 4.71 -12.85 -17.23
N PHE A 275 4.76 -12.02 -16.18
CA PHE A 275 3.64 -11.66 -15.31
C PHE A 275 3.12 -12.80 -14.41
N ILE A 276 3.67 -14.00 -14.49
CA ILE A 276 3.21 -15.20 -13.77
C ILE A 276 4.22 -15.59 -12.70
N HIS A 277 5.51 -15.60 -13.05
CA HIS A 277 6.61 -15.96 -12.16
C HIS A 277 7.30 -14.70 -11.65
N TRP A 278 7.27 -14.50 -10.35
CA TRP A 278 7.73 -13.27 -9.72
C TRP A 278 8.95 -13.55 -8.83
N SER A 279 9.94 -12.66 -8.91
CA SER A 279 11.15 -12.73 -8.10
C SER A 279 10.83 -12.60 -6.61
N PRO A 280 11.74 -13.02 -5.71
CA PRO A 280 11.65 -12.64 -4.31
C PRO A 280 11.46 -11.12 -4.16
N LEU A 281 10.69 -10.73 -3.15
CA LEU A 281 10.43 -9.34 -2.85
C LEU A 281 11.64 -8.67 -2.19
N GLU A 282 12.01 -7.51 -2.71
CA GLU A 282 13.14 -6.70 -2.23
C GLU A 282 12.61 -5.43 -1.57
N GLU A 283 12.97 -5.19 -0.31
CA GLU A 283 12.66 -3.93 0.37
C GLU A 283 13.39 -2.76 -0.31
N VAL A 284 12.65 -1.70 -0.66
CA VAL A 284 13.21 -0.52 -1.35
C VAL A 284 13.09 0.75 -0.54
N ILE A 285 12.00 0.91 0.22
CA ILE A 285 11.76 2.12 1.00
C ILE A 285 11.16 1.73 2.34
N ARG A 286 11.76 2.28 3.40
CA ARG A 286 11.28 2.17 4.77
C ARG A 286 10.94 3.55 5.32
N GLY A 287 9.82 3.62 6.04
CA GLY A 287 9.43 4.82 6.77
C GLY A 287 10.37 5.16 7.94
N GLN A 288 10.20 6.35 8.51
CA GLN A 288 11.02 6.82 9.63
C GLN A 288 10.32 6.58 10.96
N GLY A 289 10.79 5.57 11.69
CA GLY A 289 10.25 5.21 13.00
C GLY A 289 8.80 4.72 12.96
N TYR A 290 8.16 4.70 14.13
CA TYR A 290 6.83 4.09 14.30
C TYR A 290 5.67 4.94 13.80
N GLY A 291 5.84 6.26 13.82
CA GLY A 291 4.79 7.21 13.50
C GLY A 291 4.53 7.37 12.00
N GLU A 292 5.51 7.05 11.14
CA GLU A 292 5.43 7.31 9.69
C GLU A 292 5.94 6.07 8.95
N GLN A 293 5.00 5.20 8.53
CA GLN A 293 5.33 3.95 7.84
C GLN A 293 4.91 4.02 6.38
N THR A 294 5.73 3.53 5.47
CA THR A 294 5.39 3.43 4.04
C THR A 294 4.24 2.45 3.85
N TYR A 295 3.22 2.85 3.09
CA TYR A 295 1.98 2.07 2.95
C TYR A 295 1.78 1.46 1.56
N SER A 296 2.04 2.22 0.52
CA SER A 296 1.99 1.81 -0.90
C SER A 296 2.72 2.87 -1.73
N MET A 297 3.01 2.57 -2.99
CA MET A 297 3.62 3.54 -3.91
C MET A 297 3.18 3.24 -5.34
N THR A 298 2.40 4.12 -5.94
CA THR A 298 2.17 4.07 -7.39
C THR A 298 3.41 4.61 -8.10
N VAL A 299 3.88 3.88 -9.12
CA VAL A 299 5.08 4.24 -9.87
C VAL A 299 4.74 4.36 -11.34
N PHE A 300 5.32 5.35 -12.01
CA PHE A 300 5.25 5.50 -13.45
C PHE A 300 6.58 6.03 -13.98
N GLU A 301 6.89 5.66 -15.22
CA GLU A 301 8.06 6.17 -15.93
C GLU A 301 7.81 7.56 -16.48
N TYR A 302 8.85 8.39 -16.44
CA TYR A 302 8.87 9.69 -17.09
C TYR A 302 10.25 9.90 -17.70
N ASN A 303 10.37 9.65 -19.01
CA ASN A 303 11.65 9.56 -19.71
C ASN A 303 12.56 8.49 -19.08
N ASP A 304 13.76 8.88 -18.65
CA ASP A 304 14.79 8.00 -18.09
C ASP A 304 14.73 7.86 -16.56
N ILE A 305 13.71 8.45 -15.91
CA ILE A 305 13.48 8.40 -14.47
C ILE A 305 12.14 7.74 -14.10
N TYR A 306 12.07 7.23 -12.87
CA TYR A 306 10.83 6.74 -12.26
C TYR A 306 10.30 7.77 -11.26
N LEU A 307 9.01 8.07 -11.35
CA LEU A 307 8.30 8.89 -10.38
C LEU A 307 7.41 8.00 -9.51
N GLY A 308 7.59 8.09 -8.19
CA GLY A 308 6.86 7.30 -7.21
C GLY A 308 6.04 8.18 -6.26
N LEU A 309 4.73 7.92 -6.16
CA LEU A 309 3.82 8.58 -5.22
C LEU A 309 3.65 7.72 -3.96
N VAL A 310 4.54 7.91 -2.99
CA VAL A 310 4.54 7.14 -1.74
C VAL A 310 3.41 7.59 -0.81
N SER A 311 2.56 6.63 -0.43
CA SER A 311 1.58 6.82 0.65
C SER A 311 2.22 6.54 2.01
N ILE A 312 2.06 7.45 2.97
CA ILE A 312 2.57 7.31 4.34
C ILE A 312 1.43 7.06 5.31
N TYR A 313 1.43 5.90 5.96
CA TYR A 313 0.58 5.60 7.08
C TYR A 313 1.09 6.33 8.33
N LYS A 314 0.32 7.32 8.77
CA LYS A 314 0.62 8.05 10.01
C LYS A 314 -0.04 7.37 11.19
N LYS A 315 0.77 6.73 12.03
CA LYS A 315 0.29 6.22 13.32
C LYS A 315 0.27 7.38 14.31
N VAL A 316 -0.87 8.03 14.44
CA VAL A 316 -1.07 9.04 15.48
C VAL A 316 -0.92 8.33 16.83
N LYS A 317 0.00 8.80 17.67
CA LYS A 317 -0.08 8.47 19.10
C LYS A 317 -1.45 8.98 19.54
N LEU A 318 -2.35 8.09 19.95
CA LEU A 318 -3.32 8.43 20.98
C LEU A 318 -2.49 8.83 22.20
N LEU A 319 -1.99 10.07 22.23
CA LEU A 319 -1.78 10.73 23.49
C LEU A 319 -3.14 10.68 24.15
N ALA A 320 -3.18 10.16 25.37
CA ALA A 320 -4.37 10.16 26.19
C ALA A 320 -4.81 11.63 26.39
N THR A 321 -5.60 12.17 25.45
CA THR A 321 -6.38 13.39 25.69
C THR A 321 -7.66 12.96 26.39
N LYS A 322 -7.49 12.47 27.62
CA LYS A 322 -8.48 12.60 28.68
C LYS A 322 -7.74 13.19 29.88
N TRP A 323 -8.41 14.13 30.52
CA TRP A 323 -8.05 14.83 31.76
C TRP A 323 -7.22 16.10 31.61
N THR A 324 -7.89 17.17 31.23
CA THR A 324 -7.95 18.35 32.12
C THR A 324 -9.41 18.79 32.20
N ASN A 325 -10.05 18.44 33.32
CA ASN A 325 -11.12 19.26 33.88
C ASN A 325 -10.54 20.66 34.04
N HIS A 326 -11.19 21.68 33.48
CA HIS A 326 -11.38 22.94 34.18
C HIS A 326 -12.70 23.55 33.69
N LEU A 327 -13.43 24.04 34.70
CA LEU A 327 -14.76 24.65 34.71
C LEU A 327 -15.02 25.66 33.60
#